data_AF-A0A2C9L793-F1
#
_entry.id   AF-A0A2C9L793-F1
#
_cell.length_a   1.000
_cell.length_b   1.000
_cell.length_c   1.000
_cell.angle_alpha   90.00
_cell.angle_beta   90.00
_cell.angle_gamma   90.00
#
_symmetry.space_group_name_H-M   'P 1'
#
loop_
_entity.id
_entity.type
_entity.pdbx_description
1 polymer ?
#
loop_
_entity_poly.entity_id
_entity_poly.type
_entity_poly.pdbx_seq_one_letter_code
_entity_poly.pdbx_strand_id
1 'polypeptide(L)'
;MTPGSLFVYGHTGTGKSLVIQSLLLYLKLPHIVMNCVECSSPRFLFEHIFNNMPKGNGVSNTNSANTDDEYTDCEDMTSFIRQLVKAVTDNGLRNETLYIVLDKAERLRDTNVHLLPALLRLQEL
;
A
#
# COMPACT_ATOMS: atom_id res chain seq x y z
N MET A 1 -10.33 9.85 14.72
CA MET A 1 -11.03 9.04 13.69
C MET A 1 -10.36 9.37 12.36
N THR A 2 -9.60 8.45 11.79
CA THR A 2 -8.96 8.62 10.48
C THR A 2 -9.93 8.15 9.40
N PRO A 3 -10.11 8.90 8.29
CA PRO A 3 -10.93 8.43 7.18
C PRO A 3 -10.29 7.20 6.53
N GLY A 4 -11.10 6.24 6.07
CA GLY A 4 -10.61 5.02 5.43
C GLY A 4 -10.00 5.21 4.05
N SER A 5 -10.34 6.31 3.38
CA SER A 5 -9.70 6.74 2.14
C SER A 5 -9.70 8.26 2.00
N LEU A 6 -8.68 8.79 1.32
CA LEU A 6 -8.54 10.20 0.98
C LEU A 6 -8.23 10.33 -0.52
N PHE A 7 -9.06 11.06 -1.25
CA PHE A 7 -8.85 11.32 -2.67
C PHE A 7 -8.32 12.74 -2.89
N VAL A 8 -7.10 12.86 -3.40
CA VAL A 8 -6.44 14.14 -3.68
C VAL A 8 -6.43 14.39 -5.19
N TYR A 9 -7.05 15.47 -5.63
CA TYR A 9 -7.17 15.82 -7.05
C TYR A 9 -6.51 17.17 -7.38
N GLY A 10 -6.06 17.32 -8.62
CA GLY A 10 -5.54 18.57 -9.17
C GLY A 10 -4.76 18.34 -10.47
N HIS A 11 -4.51 19.40 -11.24
CA HIS A 11 -3.77 19.33 -12.50
C HIS A 11 -2.34 18.77 -12.35
N THR A 12 -1.76 18.25 -13.43
CA THR A 12 -0.34 17.86 -13.47
C THR A 12 0.55 19.05 -13.14
N GLY A 13 1.64 18.82 -12.41
CA GLY A 13 2.59 19.87 -12.03
C GLY A 13 2.23 20.68 -10.79
N THR A 14 1.08 20.43 -10.13
CA THR A 14 0.72 21.11 -8.87
C THR A 14 1.45 20.59 -7.62
N GLY A 15 2.40 19.66 -7.76
CA GLY A 15 3.22 19.18 -6.65
C GLY A 15 2.53 18.24 -5.65
N LYS A 16 1.35 17.69 -5.97
CA LYS A 16 0.59 16.79 -5.07
C LYS A 16 1.45 15.64 -4.52
N SER A 17 2.08 14.86 -5.40
CA SER A 17 2.91 13.72 -5.01
C SER A 17 4.09 14.16 -4.13
N LEU A 18 4.72 15.29 -4.47
CA LEU A 18 5.83 15.86 -3.69
C LEU A 18 5.39 16.23 -2.27
N VAL A 19 4.27 16.94 -2.12
CA VAL A 19 3.75 17.35 -0.80
C VAL A 19 3.39 16.15 0.05
N ILE A 20 2.66 15.18 -0.51
CA ILE A 20 2.24 13.97 0.21
C ILE A 20 3.46 13.14 0.65
N GLN A 21 4.41 12.88 -0.24
CA GLN A 21 5.63 12.15 0.09
C GLN A 21 6.45 12.89 1.15
N SER A 22 6.66 14.20 0.97
CA SER A 22 7.42 15.02 1.92
C SER A 22 6.79 15.03 3.31
N LEU A 23 5.45 15.10 3.38
CA LEU A 23 4.70 15.08 4.64
C LEU A 23 4.84 13.73 5.37
N LEU A 24 4.66 12.62 4.65
CA LEU A 24 4.77 11.28 5.23
C LEU A 24 6.19 10.99 5.73
N LEU A 25 7.21 11.40 4.97
CA LEU A 25 8.62 11.31 5.36
C LEU A 25 8.93 12.20 6.57
N TYR A 26 8.48 13.46 6.57
CA TYR A 26 8.72 14.41 7.66
C TYR A 26 8.12 13.93 8.99
N LEU A 27 6.90 13.39 8.94
CA LEU A 27 6.20 12.85 10.11
C LEU A 27 6.66 11.43 10.49
N LYS A 28 7.53 10.79 9.68
CA LYS A 28 8.02 9.42 9.88
C LYS A 28 6.88 8.40 10.02
N LEU A 29 5.82 8.57 9.24
CA LEU A 29 4.67 7.67 9.25
C LEU A 29 4.98 6.44 8.40
N PRO A 30 4.58 5.22 8.81
CA PRO A 30 4.76 4.03 7.98
C PRO A 30 3.89 4.15 6.73
N HIS A 31 4.51 4.17 5.56
CA HIS A 31 3.80 4.39 4.31
C HIS A 31 4.44 3.62 3.15
N ILE A 32 3.60 3.36 2.15
CA ILE A 32 3.97 2.76 0.87
C ILE A 32 3.52 3.74 -0.20
N VAL A 33 4.40 4.07 -1.15
CA VAL A 33 4.04 4.86 -2.33
C VAL A 33 4.19 4.01 -3.58
N MET A 34 3.17 4.06 -4.42
CA MET A 34 3.11 3.32 -5.67
C MET A 34 2.68 4.25 -6.81
N ASN A 35 3.32 4.10 -7.96
CA ASN A 35 2.89 4.72 -9.20
C ASN A 35 1.95 3.77 -9.96
N CYS A 36 0.65 4.05 -9.99
CA CYS A 36 -0.33 3.18 -10.63
C CYS A 36 -0.22 3.10 -12.16
N VAL A 37 0.62 3.93 -12.80
CA VAL A 37 0.94 3.79 -14.23
C VAL A 37 1.73 2.51 -14.50
N GLU A 38 2.53 2.05 -13.53
CA GLU A 38 3.36 0.85 -13.65
C GLU A 38 2.56 -0.44 -13.34
N CYS A 39 1.34 -0.31 -12.82
CA CYS A 39 0.48 -1.44 -12.47
C CYS A 39 -0.19 -2.03 -13.70
N SER A 40 0.48 -3.01 -14.32
CA SER A 40 -0.05 -3.79 -15.44
C SER A 40 -1.13 -4.80 -15.03
N SER A 41 -1.12 -5.25 -13.77
CA SER A 41 -2.07 -6.22 -13.22
C SER A 41 -2.32 -5.98 -11.73
N PRO A 42 -3.46 -6.46 -11.16
CA PRO A 42 -3.70 -6.44 -9.72
C PRO A 42 -2.62 -7.18 -8.92
N ARG A 43 -2.11 -8.28 -9.47
CA ARG A 43 -1.02 -9.07 -8.88
C ARG A 43 0.24 -8.22 -8.65
N PHE A 44 0.65 -7.45 -9.65
CA PHE A 44 1.80 -6.55 -9.53
C PHE A 44 1.60 -5.51 -8.42
N LEU A 45 0.38 -4.96 -8.30
CA LEU A 45 0.02 -4.03 -7.23
C LEU A 45 0.18 -4.69 -5.86
N PHE A 46 -0.30 -5.92 -5.69
CA PHE A 46 -0.19 -6.66 -4.44
C PHE A 46 1.27 -6.95 -4.07
N GLU A 47 2.04 -7.50 -5.00
CA GLU A 47 3.47 -7.79 -4.82
C GLU A 47 4.26 -6.53 -4.43
N HIS A 48 4.01 -5.41 -5.10
CA HIS A 48 4.67 -4.15 -4.79
C HIS A 48 4.32 -3.63 -3.39
N ILE A 49 3.08 -3.80 -2.91
CA ILE A 49 2.69 -3.43 -1.54
C ILE A 49 3.48 -4.26 -0.52
N PHE A 50 3.57 -5.58 -0.70
CA PHE A 50 4.30 -6.44 0.23
C PHE A 50 5.81 -6.18 0.23
N ASN A 51 6.40 -5.97 -0.95
CA ASN A 51 7.84 -5.71 -1.10
C ASN A 51 8.28 -4.37 -0.47
N ASN A 52 7.37 -3.40 -0.38
CA ASN A 52 7.66 -2.07 0.17
C ASN A 52 7.09 -1.87 1.58
N MET A 53 6.65 -2.95 2.25
CA MET A 53 6.06 -2.86 3.57
C MET A 53 7.08 -2.31 4.59
N PRO A 54 6.77 -1.20 5.30
CA PRO A 54 7.67 -0.67 6.31
C PRO A 54 7.71 -1.59 7.54
N LYS A 55 8.87 -1.67 8.20
CA LYS A 55 8.99 -2.35 9.50
C LYS A 55 8.64 -1.37 10.62
N GLY A 56 7.86 -1.82 11.59
CA GLY A 56 7.47 -1.01 12.75
C GLY A 56 8.64 -0.74 13.71
N ASN A 57 8.49 0.33 14.51
CA ASN A 57 9.45 0.76 15.53
C ASN A 57 9.53 -0.24 16.70
N GLY A 58 10.24 -1.35 16.51
CA GLY A 58 10.39 -2.40 17.52
C GLY A 58 10.84 -3.75 16.96
N VAL A 59 10.77 -3.94 15.64
CA VAL A 59 11.31 -5.12 14.98
C VAL A 59 12.81 -4.91 14.78
N SER A 60 13.62 -5.56 15.63
CA SER A 60 15.06 -5.63 15.46
C SER A 60 15.38 -6.15 14.06
N ASN A 61 16.43 -5.61 13.47
CA ASN A 61 16.93 -5.89 12.13
C ASN A 61 17.48 -7.32 12.04
N THR A 62 16.63 -8.33 12.25
CA THR A 62 16.94 -9.69 11.82
C THR A 62 16.70 -9.71 10.33
N ASN A 63 17.79 -9.93 9.61
CA ASN A 63 17.78 -10.22 8.19
C ASN A 63 16.93 -11.48 7.98
N SER A 64 15.61 -11.36 7.83
CA SER A 64 14.82 -12.39 7.18
C SER A 64 14.97 -12.17 5.68
N ALA A 65 16.18 -12.44 5.19
CA ALA A 65 16.44 -12.77 3.80
C ALA A 65 15.83 -14.16 3.48
N ASN A 66 14.56 -14.35 3.83
CA ASN A 66 13.80 -15.60 3.71
C ASN A 66 12.31 -15.25 3.50
N THR A 67 11.99 -14.47 2.47
CA THR A 67 10.60 -14.33 1.99
C THR A 67 10.55 -14.38 0.46
N ASP A 68 11.39 -15.23 -0.15
CA ASP A 68 11.35 -15.48 -1.59
C ASP A 68 10.17 -16.39 -2.00
N ASP A 69 9.41 -16.95 -1.04
CA ASP A 69 8.35 -17.95 -1.35
C ASP A 69 6.96 -17.71 -0.73
N GLU A 70 6.74 -16.76 0.19
CA GLU A 70 5.46 -16.70 0.94
C GLU A 70 4.40 -15.72 0.39
N TYR A 71 4.79 -14.75 -0.44
CA TYR A 71 3.85 -13.79 -1.05
C TYR A 71 3.53 -14.10 -2.53
N THR A 72 3.98 -15.26 -3.02
CA THR A 72 4.17 -15.56 -4.45
C THR A 72 2.86 -15.83 -5.23
N ASP A 73 1.68 -15.79 -4.61
CA ASP A 73 0.43 -16.01 -5.34
C ASP A 73 -0.79 -15.26 -4.74
N CYS A 74 -0.74 -13.93 -4.79
CA CYS A 74 -1.93 -13.10 -4.61
C CYS A 74 -2.65 -12.91 -5.95
N GLU A 75 -3.46 -13.89 -6.36
CA GLU A 75 -4.34 -13.72 -7.53
C GLU A 75 -5.67 -13.05 -7.18
N ASP A 76 -6.15 -13.24 -5.95
CA ASP A 76 -7.46 -12.74 -5.48
C ASP A 76 -7.34 -11.72 -4.34
N MET A 77 -8.29 -10.79 -4.30
CA MET A 77 -8.42 -9.74 -3.29
C MET A 77 -8.54 -10.31 -1.87
N THR A 78 -9.22 -11.44 -1.71
CA THR A 78 -9.36 -12.12 -0.41
C THR A 78 -8.03 -12.64 0.11
N SER A 79 -7.24 -13.26 -0.78
CA SER A 79 -5.90 -13.76 -0.45
C SER A 79 -4.98 -12.59 -0.07
N PHE A 80 -5.07 -11.48 -0.83
CA PHE A 80 -4.35 -10.25 -0.52
C PHE A 80 -4.67 -9.70 0.86
N ILE A 81 -5.95 -9.57 1.23
CA ILE A 81 -6.33 -9.03 2.55
C ILE A 81 -5.77 -9.90 3.67
N ARG A 82 -5.90 -11.22 3.56
CA ARG A 82 -5.37 -12.17 4.55
C ARG A 82 -3.86 -12.02 4.71
N GLN A 83 -3.13 -11.90 3.60
CA GLN A 83 -1.69 -11.71 3.61
C GLN A 83 -1.29 -10.33 4.13
N LEU A 84 -2.07 -9.28 3.84
CA LEU A 84 -1.85 -7.93 4.37
C LEU A 84 -2.00 -7.89 5.89
N VAL A 85 -3.05 -8.52 6.44
CA VAL A 85 -3.25 -8.61 7.89
C VAL A 85 -2.08 -9.34 8.56
N LYS A 86 -1.60 -10.43 7.95
CA LYS A 86 -0.40 -11.15 8.42
C LYS A 86 0.84 -10.25 8.37
N ALA A 87 1.10 -9.60 7.23
CA ALA A 87 2.24 -8.70 7.04
C ALA A 87 2.24 -7.53 8.04
N VAL A 88 1.09 -6.90 8.29
CA VAL A 88 0.95 -5.82 9.29
C VAL A 88 1.27 -6.34 10.70
N THR A 89 0.85 -7.56 11.02
CA THR A 89 1.10 -8.20 12.32
C THR A 89 2.57 -8.53 12.49
N ASP A 90 3.17 -9.17 11.50
CA ASP A 90 4.57 -9.63 11.53
C ASP A 90 5.57 -8.45 11.54
N ASN A 91 5.23 -7.36 10.83
CA ASN A 91 6.04 -6.14 10.82
C ASN A 91 5.81 -5.24 12.06
N GLY A 92 4.97 -5.64 13.02
CA GLY A 92 4.76 -4.88 14.25
C GLY A 92 3.98 -3.57 14.06
N LEU A 93 3.22 -3.43 12.97
CA LEU A 93 2.48 -2.22 12.61
C LEU A 93 1.08 -2.15 13.24
N ARG A 94 0.73 -3.06 14.16
CA ARG A 94 -0.64 -3.19 14.71
C ARG A 94 -1.13 -1.94 15.46
N ASN A 95 -0.21 -1.15 16.00
CA ASN A 95 -0.51 0.05 16.78
C ASN A 95 -0.30 1.35 15.98
N GLU A 96 0.08 1.26 14.70
CA GLU A 96 0.35 2.40 13.83
C GLU A 96 -0.60 2.37 12.63
N THR A 97 -0.81 3.53 12.00
CA THR A 97 -1.61 3.62 10.76
C THR A 97 -0.67 3.48 9.57
N LEU A 98 -0.82 2.40 8.79
CA LEU A 98 -0.14 2.24 7.51
C LEU A 98 -0.83 3.09 6.43
N TYR A 99 -0.07 3.96 5.77
CA TYR A 99 -0.56 4.76 4.64
C TYR A 99 -0.19 4.11 3.31
N ILE A 100 -1.19 3.78 2.47
CA ILE A 100 -0.96 3.28 1.11
C ILE A 100 -1.30 4.40 0.13
N VAL A 101 -0.29 4.95 -0.53
CA VAL A 101 -0.43 6.05 -1.49
C VAL A 101 -0.44 5.49 -2.91
N LEU A 102 -1.60 5.61 -3.56
CA LEU A 102 -1.82 5.24 -4.95
C LEU A 102 -1.66 6.50 -5.82
N ASP A 103 -0.46 6.76 -6.32
CA ASP A 103 -0.21 7.90 -7.22
C ASP A 103 -0.74 7.60 -8.62
N LYS A 104 -1.33 8.60 -9.28
CA LYS A 104 -2.02 8.47 -10.58
C LYS A 104 -3.07 7.34 -10.60
N ALA A 105 -3.85 7.25 -9.52
CA ALA A 105 -4.86 6.21 -9.31
C ALA A 105 -5.95 6.14 -10.39
N GLU A 106 -6.10 7.17 -11.24
CA GLU A 106 -7.00 7.13 -12.38
C GLU A 106 -6.75 5.94 -13.32
N ARG A 107 -5.51 5.44 -13.37
CA ARG A 107 -5.09 4.28 -14.17
C ARG A 107 -5.71 2.97 -13.68
N LEU A 108 -5.98 2.83 -12.38
CA LEU A 108 -6.58 1.62 -11.82
C LEU A 108 -8.00 1.37 -12.34
N ARG A 109 -8.69 2.42 -12.81
CA ARG A 109 -10.02 2.31 -13.43
C ARG A 109 -9.98 1.57 -14.76
N ASP A 110 -8.86 1.67 -15.48
CA ASP A 110 -8.67 1.02 -16.78
C ASP A 110 -8.21 -0.43 -16.61
N THR A 111 -7.51 -0.77 -15.51
CA THR A 111 -6.99 -2.11 -15.24
C THR A 111 -8.08 -3.10 -14.80
N ASN A 112 -8.89 -2.74 -13.79
CA ASN A 112 -9.96 -3.59 -13.28
C ASN A 112 -11.01 -2.73 -12.53
N VAL A 113 -12.26 -2.80 -12.97
CA VAL A 113 -13.38 -2.00 -12.44
C VAL A 113 -13.64 -2.24 -10.95
N HIS A 114 -13.30 -3.43 -10.43
CA HIS A 114 -13.54 -3.82 -9.04
C HIS A 114 -12.38 -3.48 -8.10
N LEU A 115 -11.18 -3.24 -8.63
CA LEU A 115 -9.97 -3.07 -7.82
C LEU A 115 -9.99 -1.76 -7.02
N LEU A 116 -10.28 -0.63 -7.68
CA LEU A 116 -10.34 0.66 -6.99
C LEU A 116 -11.41 0.68 -5.87
N PRO A 117 -12.66 0.23 -6.09
CA PRO A 117 -13.64 0.10 -5.02
C PRO A 117 -13.20 -0.81 -3.88
N ALA A 118 -12.54 -1.94 -4.18
CA ALA A 118 -12.04 -2.86 -3.16
C ALA A 118 -10.95 -2.20 -2.27
N LEU A 119 -10.01 -1.48 -2.89
CA LEU A 119 -8.95 -0.76 -2.16
C LEU A 119 -9.50 0.37 -1.30
N LEU A 120 -10.53 1.09 -1.75
CA LEU A 120 -11.18 2.16 -0.97
C LEU A 120 -11.89 1.64 0.29
N ARG A 121 -12.27 0.35 0.29
CA ARG A 121 -12.96 -0.32 1.41
C ARG A 121 -12.04 -1.21 2.24
N LEU A 122 -10.73 -1.15 2.01
CA LEU A 122 -9.76 -2.03 2.66
C LEU A 122 -9.77 -1.93 4.20
N GLN A 123 -10.17 -0.78 4.76
CA GLN A 123 -10.30 -0.61 6.21
C GLN A 123 -11.51 -1.36 6.80
N GLU A 124 -12.53 -1.65 5.98
CA GLU A 124 -13.77 -2.33 6.41
C GLU A 124 -13.66 -3.86 6.36
N LEU A 125 -12.63 -4.38 5.68
CA LEU A 125 -12.42 -5.81 5.37
C LEU A 125 -11.36 -6.42 6.30
#